data_AF-E5RJC4-F1
#
_entry.id   AF-E5RJC4-F1
#
_cell.length_a   1.000
_cell.length_b   1.000
_cell.length_c   1.000
_cell.angle_alpha   90.00
_cell.angle_beta   90.00
_cell.angle_gamma   90.00
#
_symmetry.space_group_name_H-M   'P 1'
#
loop_
_entity.id
_entity.type
_entity.pdbx_description
1 polymer ?
#
loop_
_entity_poly.entity_id
_entity_poly.type
_entity_poly.pdbx_seq_one_letter_code
_entity_poly.pdbx_strand_id
1 'polypeptide(L)'
;MDQALLLIHNELLWTNLTVYWKSECCYHCLFQVLVNVPQSPKAGKPSAAAASVSTQHGSILQLNDTLEEKEVCRLEYRFGEFGNYSLLVKNIHNGVSEIACDLAVNEDPVDSNLPVSIAFLIGLAVIIVISFLRLLLRVLLCHPGWSAVAPSRLTPSSASRVHTILLPQPPE
;
A
#
# COMPACT_ATOMS: atom_id res chain seq x y z
N MET A 1 -3.07 16.64 -1.95
CA MET A 1 -3.76 17.29 -0.81
C MET A 1 -3.00 16.78 0.39
N ASP A 2 -2.15 17.60 0.98
CA ASP A 2 -1.01 17.09 1.76
C ASP A 2 -1.15 17.48 3.23
N GLN A 3 -2.35 17.21 3.77
CA GLN A 3 -2.77 17.64 5.09
C GLN A 3 -3.47 16.49 5.83
N ALA A 4 -3.24 16.45 7.14
CA ALA A 4 -3.96 15.61 8.09
C ALA A 4 -4.62 16.48 9.17
N LEU A 5 -5.64 15.95 9.82
CA LEU A 5 -6.33 16.61 10.92
C LEU A 5 -5.70 16.20 12.24
N LEU A 6 -5.27 17.18 13.03
CA LEU A 6 -4.79 16.98 14.39
C LEU A 6 -5.73 17.68 15.38
N LEU A 7 -6.33 16.90 16.28
CA LEU A 7 -7.14 17.36 17.41
C LEU A 7 -6.29 17.37 18.67
N ILE A 8 -6.06 18.54 19.25
CA ILE A 8 -5.31 18.68 20.50
C ILE A 8 -6.30 18.86 21.64
N HIS A 9 -6.26 17.96 22.60
CA HIS A 9 -7.08 17.96 23.81
C HIS A 9 -6.25 18.39 25.02
N ASN A 10 -6.64 19.52 25.63
CA ASN A 10 -6.05 20.03 26.85
C ASN A 10 -6.95 19.67 28.06
N GLU A 11 -6.46 18.80 28.94
CA GLU A 11 -7.13 18.46 30.21
C GLU A 11 -6.63 19.33 31.39
N LEU A 12 -5.60 20.15 31.18
CA LEU A 12 -5.04 21.02 32.21
C LEU A 12 -6.05 22.13 32.58
N LEU A 13 -6.29 22.30 33.88
CA LEU A 13 -7.35 23.18 34.41
C LEU A 13 -6.93 24.65 34.55
N TRP A 14 -5.62 24.91 34.63
CA TRP A 14 -5.08 26.20 35.06
C TRP A 14 -4.27 26.91 33.98
N THR A 15 -3.97 26.23 32.86
CA THR A 15 -3.00 26.72 31.89
C THR A 15 -3.53 26.54 30.46
N ASN A 16 -3.32 27.59 29.66
CA ASN A 16 -3.54 27.54 28.22
C ASN A 16 -2.30 26.93 27.57
N LEU A 17 -2.51 26.24 26.46
CA LEU A 17 -1.40 25.64 25.71
C LEU A 17 -1.25 26.33 24.37
N THR A 18 -0.02 26.69 24.04
CA THR A 18 0.35 27.13 22.69
C THR A 18 1.10 26.00 22.01
N VAL A 19 0.55 25.52 20.90
CA VAL A 19 1.15 24.48 20.09
C VAL A 19 1.99 25.15 19.01
N TYR A 20 3.28 24.84 19.00
CA TYR A 20 4.20 25.22 17.96
C TYR A 20 4.52 24.03 17.05
N TRP A 21 4.87 24.32 15.81
CA TRP A 21 5.26 23.32 14.84
C TRP A 21 6.51 23.76 14.06
N LYS A 22 7.30 22.76 13.63
CA LYS A 22 8.31 22.91 12.58
C LYS A 22 8.44 21.59 11.81
N SER A 23 8.91 21.66 10.57
CA SER A 23 9.21 20.45 9.78
C SER A 23 10.56 19.84 10.18
N GLU A 24 10.65 18.51 10.22
CA GLU A 24 11.91 17.78 10.43
C GLU A 24 12.95 18.04 9.33
N CYS A 25 12.50 18.31 8.11
CA CYS A 25 13.40 18.56 6.98
C CYS A 25 14.08 19.93 7.04
N CYS A 26 13.62 20.86 7.89
CA CYS A 26 14.16 22.21 7.98
C CYS A 26 14.89 22.46 9.30
N TYR A 27 16.21 22.24 9.29
CA TYR A 27 17.08 22.42 10.46
C TYR A 27 17.23 23.88 10.92
N HIS A 28 17.04 24.85 10.01
CA HIS A 28 17.15 26.28 10.29
C HIS A 28 15.80 26.99 10.48
N CYS A 29 14.68 26.26 10.40
CA CYS A 29 13.37 26.87 10.60
C CYS A 29 13.09 27.13 12.08
N LEU A 30 12.48 28.28 12.35
CA LEU A 30 11.93 28.60 13.65
C LEU A 30 10.60 27.87 13.86
N PHE A 31 10.26 27.65 15.12
CA PHE A 31 8.95 27.17 15.53
C PHE A 31 7.88 28.21 15.19
N GLN A 32 6.83 27.76 14.51
CA GLN A 32 5.68 28.58 14.12
C GLN A 32 4.48 28.20 14.99
N VAL A 33 3.65 29.18 15.34
CA VAL A 33 2.41 28.92 16.07
C VAL A 33 1.45 28.13 15.18
N LEU A 34 1.02 26.97 15.65
CA LEU A 34 0.04 26.12 14.98
C LEU A 34 -1.38 26.46 15.46
N VAL A 35 -1.61 26.39 16.78
CA VAL A 35 -2.92 26.68 17.39
C VAL A 35 -2.77 26.95 18.89
N ASN A 36 -3.66 27.78 19.44
CA ASN A 36 -3.81 27.97 20.88
C ASN A 36 -4.98 27.14 21.40
N VAL A 37 -4.74 26.36 22.45
CA VAL A 37 -5.74 25.49 23.07
C VAL A 37 -6.10 26.07 24.44
N PRO A 38 -7.35 26.48 24.66
CA PRO A 38 -7.73 27.04 25.94
C PRO A 38 -7.70 25.98 27.03
N GLN A 39 -7.58 26.42 28.29
CA GLN A 39 -7.65 25.56 29.47
C GLN A 39 -8.96 24.77 29.54
N SER A 40 -8.90 23.63 30.21
CA SER A 40 -10.07 22.81 30.46
C SER A 40 -11.08 23.55 31.36
N PRO A 41 -12.37 23.64 30.97
CA PRO A 41 -13.37 24.32 31.79
C PRO A 41 -13.74 23.54 33.05
N LYS A 42 -13.59 22.21 33.06
CA LYS A 42 -13.90 21.33 34.19
C LYS A 42 -13.06 20.06 34.15
N ALA A 43 -12.76 19.52 35.33
CA ALA A 43 -12.08 18.23 35.46
C ALA A 43 -12.89 17.14 34.72
N GLY A 44 -12.22 16.34 33.89
CA GLY A 44 -12.83 15.27 33.09
C GLY A 44 -13.52 15.71 31.79
N LYS A 45 -13.51 17.01 31.43
CA LYS A 45 -13.95 17.45 30.09
C LYS A 45 -12.85 18.27 29.40
N PRO A 46 -12.01 17.65 28.56
CA PRO A 46 -10.91 18.35 27.92
C PRO A 46 -11.43 19.43 26.97
N SER A 47 -10.72 20.56 26.94
CA SER A 47 -10.84 21.56 25.89
C SER A 47 -10.13 21.05 24.64
N ALA A 48 -10.63 21.38 23.45
CA ALA A 48 -10.07 20.86 22.20
C ALA A 48 -9.88 21.97 21.16
N ALA A 49 -8.80 21.90 20.40
CA ALA A 49 -8.60 22.70 19.19
C ALA A 49 -8.14 21.80 18.05
N ALA A 50 -8.59 22.11 16.83
CA ALA A 50 -8.18 21.41 15.63
C ALA A 50 -7.16 22.24 14.86
N ALA A 51 -6.17 21.56 14.28
CA ALA A 51 -5.19 22.14 13.38
C ALA A 51 -4.94 21.19 12.20
N SER A 52 -4.61 21.75 11.04
CA SER A 52 -4.09 20.98 9.92
C SER A 52 -2.57 20.86 10.03
N VAL A 53 -2.06 19.65 9.82
CA VAL A 53 -0.62 19.36 9.85
C VAL A 53 -0.18 18.79 8.51
N SER A 54 1.06 19.07 8.13
CA SER A 54 1.61 18.60 6.85
C SER A 54 1.92 17.10 6.90
N THR A 55 1.65 16.40 5.80
CA THR A 55 1.90 14.96 5.66
C THR A 55 3.11 14.62 4.77
N GLN A 56 3.67 15.62 4.07
CA GLN A 56 4.83 15.40 3.19
C GLN A 56 6.09 15.01 3.98
N HIS A 57 6.29 15.62 5.14
CA HIS A 57 7.47 15.49 5.96
C HIS A 57 7.07 15.26 7.43
N GLY A 58 7.97 14.67 8.21
CA GLY A 58 7.78 14.59 9.66
C GLY A 58 7.66 15.99 10.26
N SER A 59 6.82 16.10 11.29
CA SER A 59 6.54 17.35 11.98
C SER A 59 6.96 17.22 13.43
N ILE A 60 7.67 18.24 13.90
CA ILE A 60 8.09 18.38 15.30
C ILE A 60 7.12 19.36 15.94
N LEU A 61 6.30 18.85 16.85
CA LEU A 61 5.36 19.61 17.66
C LEU A 61 5.97 19.91 19.02
N GLN A 62 5.85 21.16 19.45
CA GLN A 62 6.27 21.62 20.76
C GLN A 62 5.10 22.31 21.44
N LEU A 63 4.67 21.79 22.58
CA LEU A 63 3.56 22.34 23.35
C LEU A 63 4.15 23.11 24.52
N ASN A 64 3.84 24.40 24.59
CA ASN A 64 4.29 25.25 25.68
C ASN A 64 3.10 25.72 26.51
N ASP A 65 3.34 25.86 27.80
CA ASP A 65 2.45 26.60 28.68
C ASP A 65 2.47 28.08 28.28
N THR A 66 1.30 28.65 27.96
CA THR A 66 1.21 30.05 27.55
C THR A 66 1.57 31.02 28.68
N LEU A 67 1.44 30.62 29.95
CA LEU A 67 1.73 31.47 31.11
C LEU A 67 3.22 31.45 31.47
N GLU A 68 3.80 30.26 31.53
CA GLU A 68 5.20 30.08 31.96
C GLU A 68 6.21 30.08 30.80
N GLU A 69 5.73 30.08 29.55
CA GLU A 69 6.52 29.83 28.32
C GLU A 69 7.39 28.57 28.40
N LYS A 70 7.01 27.65 29.30
CA LYS A 70 7.75 26.43 29.59
C LYS A 70 7.31 25.33 28.64
N GLU A 71 8.27 24.60 28.10
CA GLU A 71 7.99 23.39 27.32
C GLU A 71 7.31 22.34 28.21
N VAL A 72 6.13 21.91 27.77
CA VAL A 72 5.32 20.86 28.41
C VAL A 72 5.62 19.52 27.75
N CYS A 73 5.56 19.47 26.41
CA CYS A 73 5.81 18.26 25.65
C CYS A 73 6.45 18.57 24.30
N ARG A 74 7.25 17.63 23.82
CA ARG A 74 7.81 17.62 22.47
C ARG A 74 7.55 16.28 21.81
N LEU A 75 6.93 16.31 20.64
CA LEU A 75 6.52 15.13 19.89
C LEU A 75 7.03 15.24 18.46
N GLU A 76 7.74 14.22 18.01
CA GLU A 76 8.17 14.07 16.62
C GLU A 76 7.32 12.97 16.00
N TYR A 77 6.53 13.31 14.98
CA TYR A 77 5.64 12.35 14.34
C TYR A 77 5.47 12.65 12.85
N ARG A 78 5.32 11.59 12.06
CA ARG A 78 5.07 11.67 10.62
C ARG A 78 3.60 11.38 10.33
N PHE A 79 2.83 12.44 10.11
CA PHE A 79 1.42 12.34 9.77
C PHE A 79 1.20 11.79 8.37
N GLY A 80 0.23 10.90 8.20
CA GLY A 80 -0.17 10.36 6.91
C GLY A 80 -1.37 11.09 6.32
N GLU A 81 -1.54 10.99 5.01
CA GLU A 81 -2.62 11.65 4.28
C GLU A 81 -4.00 11.20 4.76
N PHE A 82 -4.90 12.17 4.93
CA PHE A 82 -6.27 11.98 5.44
C PHE A 82 -6.35 11.34 6.83
N GLY A 83 -5.23 11.24 7.56
CA GLY A 83 -5.25 10.73 8.93
C GLY A 83 -5.96 11.69 9.89
N ASN A 84 -6.64 11.11 10.88
CA ASN A 84 -7.29 11.83 11.97
C ASN A 84 -6.61 11.45 13.28
N TYR A 85 -5.89 12.40 13.86
CA TYR A 85 -5.04 12.19 15.02
C TYR A 85 -5.58 12.98 16.22
N SER A 86 -5.49 12.41 17.41
CA SER A 86 -5.82 13.09 18.66
C SER A 86 -4.62 13.09 19.60
N LEU A 87 -4.25 14.27 20.10
CA LEU A 87 -3.18 14.46 21.07
C LEU A 87 -3.79 14.87 22.41
N LEU A 88 -3.68 14.02 23.41
CA LEU A 88 -4.22 14.27 24.75
C LEU A 88 -3.11 14.71 25.70
N VAL A 89 -3.27 15.90 26.28
CA VAL A 89 -2.37 16.45 27.30
C VAL A 89 -3.04 16.33 28.66
N LYS A 90 -2.43 15.56 29.57
CA LYS A 90 -2.98 15.28 30.91
C LYS A 90 -1.89 15.32 31.99
N ASN A 91 -2.31 15.52 33.23
CA ASN A 91 -1.42 15.49 34.38
C ASN A 91 -1.35 14.06 34.98
N ILE A 92 -0.15 13.54 35.17
CA ILE A 92 0.09 12.28 35.88
C ILE A 92 0.40 12.59 37.35
N HIS A 93 -0.53 12.21 38.23
CA HIS A 93 -0.33 12.32 39.67
C HIS A 93 0.26 11.02 40.23
N ASN A 94 1.59 10.84 40.15
CA ASN A 94 2.29 9.66 40.71
C ASN A 94 3.33 10.02 41.80
N GLY A 95 3.19 11.19 42.43
CA GLY A 95 4.09 11.69 43.48
C GLY A 95 4.94 12.91 43.06
N VAL A 96 5.11 13.10 41.76
CA VAL A 96 5.52 14.36 41.11
C VAL A 96 4.46 14.64 40.05
N SER A 97 3.95 15.88 39.98
CA SER A 97 2.96 16.29 38.99
C SER A 97 3.63 16.41 37.62
N GLU A 98 3.78 15.30 36.91
CA GLU A 98 4.42 15.24 35.60
C GLU A 98 3.36 15.30 34.49
N ILE A 99 3.59 16.08 33.43
CA ILE A 99 2.63 16.23 32.34
C ILE A 99 2.95 15.20 31.25
N ALA A 100 1.94 14.45 30.80
CA ALA A 100 2.09 13.48 29.74
C ALA A 100 1.25 13.85 28.51
N CYS A 101 1.82 13.51 27.34
CA CYS A 101 1.20 13.72 26.05
C CYS A 101 1.06 12.39 25.32
N ASP A 102 -0.19 11.91 25.26
CA ASP A 102 -0.52 10.67 24.58
C ASP A 102 -1.05 11.00 23.18
N LEU A 103 -0.35 10.53 22.14
CA LEU A 103 -0.85 10.61 20.76
C LEU A 103 -1.64 9.35 20.43
N ALA A 104 -2.90 9.52 20.05
CA ALA A 104 -3.77 8.47 19.55
C ALA A 104 -4.10 8.69 18.08
N VAL A 105 -4.20 7.59 17.34
CA VAL A 105 -4.66 7.57 15.95
C VAL A 105 -6.14 7.23 15.99
N ASN A 106 -7.00 8.19 15.64
CA ASN A 106 -8.45 7.98 15.63
C ASN A 106 -8.91 7.33 14.33
N GLU A 107 -8.37 7.78 13.20
CA GLU A 107 -8.51 7.08 11.92
C GLU A 107 -7.14 6.86 11.28
N ASP A 108 -6.90 5.61 10.87
CA ASP A 108 -5.65 5.22 10.23
C ASP A 108 -5.44 6.00 8.93
N PRO A 109 -4.24 6.53 8.69
CA PRO A 109 -3.94 7.25 7.46
C PRO A 109 -3.99 6.32 6.25
N VAL A 110 -4.25 6.91 5.09
CA VAL A 110 -4.26 6.16 3.83
C VAL A 110 -2.82 5.75 3.46
N ASP A 111 -2.54 4.45 3.41
CA ASP A 111 -1.26 3.94 2.92
C ASP A 111 -1.28 3.77 1.40
N SER A 112 -0.71 4.75 0.69
CA SER A 112 -0.58 4.74 -0.77
C SER A 112 0.39 3.68 -1.30
N ASN A 113 1.26 3.11 -0.46
CA ASN A 113 2.23 2.10 -0.90
C ASN A 113 1.59 0.72 -1.07
N LEU A 114 0.59 0.41 -0.25
CA LEU A 114 -0.11 -0.86 -0.26
C LEU A 114 -0.74 -1.19 -1.64
N PRO A 115 -1.57 -0.34 -2.26
CA PRO A 115 -2.17 -0.66 -3.57
C PRO A 115 -1.14 -0.72 -4.70
N VAL A 116 -0.11 0.14 -4.68
CA VAL A 116 0.95 0.16 -5.70
C VAL A 116 1.79 -1.13 -5.64
N SER A 117 2.16 -1.55 -4.43
CA SER A 117 2.90 -2.81 -4.22
C SER A 117 2.07 -4.02 -4.65
N ILE A 118 0.79 -4.07 -4.29
CA ILE A 118 -0.12 -5.15 -4.72
C ILE A 118 -0.22 -5.22 -6.25
N ALA A 119 -0.42 -4.09 -6.93
CA ALA A 119 -0.48 -4.06 -8.39
C ALA A 119 0.81 -4.56 -9.04
N PHE A 120 1.96 -4.19 -8.49
CA PHE A 120 3.27 -4.66 -8.95
C PHE A 120 3.44 -6.18 -8.77
N LEU A 121 3.08 -6.72 -7.61
CA LEU A 121 3.15 -8.16 -7.32
C LEU A 121 2.24 -8.98 -8.26
N ILE A 122 1.02 -8.51 -8.53
CA ILE A 122 0.10 -9.14 -9.48
C ILE A 122 0.70 -9.11 -10.90
N GLY A 123 1.24 -7.96 -11.33
CA GLY A 123 1.88 -7.82 -12.63
C GLY A 123 3.05 -8.79 -12.82
N LEU A 124 3.94 -8.90 -11.82
CA LEU A 124 5.05 -9.85 -11.84
C LEU A 124 4.57 -11.30 -11.90
N ALA A 125 3.57 -11.67 -11.09
CA ALA A 125 3.02 -13.02 -11.10
C ALA A 125 2.46 -13.40 -12.48
N VAL A 126 1.73 -12.49 -13.14
CA VAL A 126 1.19 -12.72 -14.49
C VAL A 126 2.32 -12.91 -15.51
N ILE A 127 3.37 -12.08 -15.46
CA ILE A 127 4.54 -12.21 -16.35
C ILE A 127 5.22 -13.56 -16.16
N ILE A 128 5.39 -14.00 -14.92
CA ILE A 128 5.99 -15.29 -14.58
C ILE A 128 5.14 -16.43 -15.15
N VAL A 129 3.81 -16.42 -14.93
CA VAL A 129 2.89 -17.45 -15.44
C VAL A 129 2.94 -17.54 -16.96
N ILE A 130 2.90 -16.41 -17.68
CA ILE A 130 2.97 -16.38 -19.14
C ILE A 130 4.31 -16.93 -19.62
N SER A 131 5.41 -16.56 -18.96
CA SER A 131 6.76 -17.02 -19.31
C SER A 131 6.91 -18.53 -19.13
N PHE A 132 6.40 -19.08 -18.02
CA PHE A 132 6.36 -20.52 -17.78
C PHE A 132 5.47 -21.24 -18.79
N LEU A 133 4.28 -20.72 -19.12
CA LEU A 133 3.40 -21.31 -20.13
C LEU A 133 4.06 -21.36 -21.50
N ARG A 134 4.76 -20.28 -21.89
CA ARG A 134 5.52 -20.21 -23.15
C ARG A 134 6.67 -21.21 -23.17
N LEU A 135 7.38 -21.37 -22.05
CA LEU A 135 8.45 -22.35 -21.90
C LEU A 135 7.91 -23.78 -22.00
N LEU A 136 6.83 -24.10 -21.28
CA LEU A 136 6.18 -25.40 -21.32
C LEU A 136 5.67 -25.74 -22.72
N LEU A 137 5.05 -24.77 -23.40
CA LEU A 137 4.59 -24.96 -24.78
C LEU A 137 5.75 -25.25 -25.73
N ARG A 138 6.88 -24.52 -25.60
CA ARG A 138 8.10 -24.81 -26.36
C ARG A 138 8.63 -26.21 -26.09
N VAL A 139 8.71 -26.63 -24.83
CA VAL A 139 9.18 -27.97 -24.46
C VAL A 139 8.25 -29.06 -25.00
N LEU A 140 6.93 -28.85 -24.91
CA LEU A 140 5.92 -29.78 -25.43
C LEU A 140 6.01 -29.93 -26.96
N LEU A 141 6.21 -28.82 -27.68
CA LEU A 141 6.44 -28.82 -29.14
C LEU A 141 7.78 -29.47 -29.51
N CYS A 142 8.77 -29.42 -28.63
CA CYS A 142 10.08 -30.04 -28.81
C CYS A 142 10.14 -31.51 -28.35
N HIS A 143 9.03 -32.11 -27.89
CA HIS A 143 8.95 -33.57 -27.70
C HIS A 143 8.51 -34.25 -29.00
N PRO A 144 9.38 -35.05 -29.65
CA PRO A 144 9.10 -35.72 -30.94
C PRO A 144 8.19 -36.95 -30.76
N GLY A 145 7.22 -36.89 -29.84
CA GLY A 145 6.51 -38.04 -29.30
C GLY A 145 5.09 -38.24 -29.79
N TRP A 146 4.61 -37.47 -30.77
CA TRP A 146 3.43 -37.88 -31.53
C TRP A 146 3.93 -38.56 -32.80
N SER A 147 4.07 -39.88 -32.74
CA SER A 147 4.28 -40.71 -33.92
C SER A 147 3.29 -40.27 -34.99
N ALA A 148 3.79 -39.59 -36.02
CA ALA A 148 3.12 -39.53 -37.30
C ALA A 148 2.87 -40.99 -37.68
N VAL A 149 1.62 -41.44 -37.51
CA VAL A 149 1.17 -42.70 -38.12
C VAL A 149 1.32 -42.47 -39.61
N ALA A 150 2.45 -42.88 -40.16
CA ALA A 150 2.67 -42.91 -41.58
C ALA A 150 1.56 -43.79 -42.18
N PRO A 151 0.74 -43.29 -43.13
CA PRO A 151 -0.17 -44.15 -43.85
C PRO A 151 0.70 -45.16 -44.60
N SER A 152 0.57 -46.44 -44.25
CA SER A 152 1.22 -47.52 -44.98
C SER A 152 0.67 -47.52 -46.41
N ARG A 153 1.45 -46.94 -47.35
CA ARG A 153 1.24 -47.12 -48.78
C ARG A 153 1.60 -48.56 -49.15
N LEU A 154 0.61 -49.45 -49.06
CA LEU A 154 0.60 -50.65 -49.90
C LEU A 154 0.10 -50.22 -51.28
N THR A 155 1.08 -49.92 -52.13
CA THR A 155 1.16 -50.20 -53.57
C THR A 155 -0.13 -50.08 -54.40
N PRO A 156 -0.23 -49.08 -55.29
CA PRO A 156 -1.11 -49.16 -56.45
C PRO A 156 -0.36 -49.91 -57.56
N SER A 157 -0.86 -51.07 -58.00
CA SER A 157 -0.51 -51.63 -59.31
C SER A 157 -1.78 -52.28 -59.84
N SER A 158 -2.67 -51.49 -60.42
CA SER A 158 -2.70 -51.15 -61.85
C SER A 158 -2.97 -52.38 -62.73
N ALA A 159 -4.11 -52.28 -63.42
CA ALA A 159 -4.80 -53.28 -64.19
C ALA A 159 -4.05 -53.88 -65.39
N SER A 160 -4.62 -54.99 -65.86
CA SER A 160 -4.82 -55.34 -67.27
C SER A 160 -3.64 -55.93 -68.04
N ARG A 161 -3.76 -57.22 -68.39
CA ARG A 161 -3.48 -57.70 -69.74
C ARG A 161 -4.25 -59.00 -70.01
N VAL A 162 -5.36 -58.82 -70.72
CA VAL A 162 -6.00 -59.85 -71.55
C VAL A 162 -4.98 -60.31 -72.61
N HIS A 163 -4.75 -61.61 -72.73
CA HIS A 163 -4.21 -62.21 -73.95
C HIS A 163 -5.09 -63.39 -74.36
N THR A 164 -5.98 -63.06 -75.28
CA THR A 164 -6.72 -63.95 -76.16
C THR A 164 -5.73 -64.80 -76.96
N ILE A 165 -5.78 -66.12 -76.82
CA ILE A 165 -5.33 -67.03 -77.87
C ILE A 165 -6.57 -67.79 -78.33
N LEU A 166 -7.17 -67.25 -79.40
CA LEU A 166 -8.07 -67.95 -80.30
C LEU A 166 -7.29 -69.02 -81.05
N LEU A 167 -7.86 -70.21 -81.22
CA LEU A 167 -7.79 -70.97 -82.47
C LEU A 167 -9.01 -71.95 -82.52
N PRO A 168 -9.48 -72.34 -83.73
CA PRO A 168 -10.90 -72.52 -84.09
C PRO A 168 -11.33 -74.00 -83.99
N GLN A 169 -12.61 -74.33 -83.73
CA GLN A 169 -13.73 -74.58 -84.69
C GLN A 169 -13.51 -75.84 -85.59
N PRO A 170 -14.53 -76.35 -86.33
CA PRO A 170 -15.81 -77.04 -86.05
C PRO A 170 -15.76 -78.45 -86.73
N PRO A 171 -16.77 -78.93 -87.51
CA PRO A 171 -18.19 -79.30 -87.31
C PRO A 171 -18.35 -80.86 -87.31
N GLU A 172 -19.50 -81.50 -87.09
CA GLU A 172 -20.78 -81.57 -87.84
C GLU A 172 -22.00 -81.67 -86.91
#